data_AF-A0A846MJE1-F1
#
_entry.id   AF-A0A846MJE1-F1
#
_cell.length_a   1.000
_cell.length_b   1.000
_cell.length_c   1.000
_cell.angle_alpha   90.00
_cell.angle_beta   90.00
_cell.angle_gamma   90.00
#
_symmetry.space_group_name_H-M   'P 1'
#
loop_
_entity.id
_entity.type
_entity.pdbx_description
1 polymer ?
#
loop_
_entity_poly.entity_id
_entity_poly.type
_entity_poly.pdbx_seq_one_letter_code
_entity_poly.pdbx_strand_id
1 'polypeptide(L)'
;MNILSENIKYTTRKIDAFLDNYTLGTLVIENGQAFLQLEIGEYIALNDSFIVEVFVNGKYHRISYQEAISTFCADMLDCPLFAGLEARVKKGVA
;
A
#
# COMPACT_ATOMS: atom_id res chain seq x y z
N MET A 1 -19.94 -14.82 -3.65
CA MET A 1 -18.87 -14.06 -2.96
C MET A 1 -19.21 -14.10 -1.47
N ASN A 2 -18.48 -14.90 -0.68
CA ASN A 2 -18.79 -15.07 0.75
C ASN A 2 -18.11 -13.96 1.55
N ILE A 3 -18.89 -12.96 1.99
CA ILE A 3 -18.41 -11.79 2.75
C ILE A 3 -17.63 -12.22 4.02
N LEU A 4 -18.02 -13.35 4.62
CA LEU A 4 -17.32 -13.96 5.76
C LEU A 4 -15.86 -14.34 5.46
N SER A 5 -15.56 -14.88 4.27
CA SER A 5 -14.21 -15.33 3.95
C SER A 5 -13.27 -14.17 3.61
N GLU A 6 -13.78 -13.05 3.10
CA GLU A 6 -12.98 -11.85 2.83
C GLU A 6 -12.62 -11.11 4.12
N ASN A 7 -13.56 -10.99 5.05
CA ASN A 7 -13.33 -10.37 6.37
C ASN A 7 -12.28 -11.14 7.19
N ILE A 8 -12.30 -12.48 7.15
CA ILE A 8 -11.29 -13.31 7.82
C ILE A 8 -9.91 -13.14 7.16
N LYS A 9 -9.83 -13.11 5.83
CA LYS A 9 -8.58 -12.91 5.10
C LYS A 9 -7.97 -11.55 5.42
N TYR A 10 -8.77 -10.49 5.44
CA TYR A 10 -8.32 -9.14 5.79
C TYR A 10 -7.79 -9.07 7.23
N THR A 11 -8.52 -9.68 8.17
CA THR A 11 -8.10 -9.75 9.58
C THR A 11 -6.78 -10.50 9.73
N THR A 12 -6.60 -11.60 8.99
CA THR A 12 -5.34 -12.37 8.99
C THR A 12 -4.18 -11.52 8.47
N ARG A 13 -4.37 -10.79 7.36
CA ARG A 13 -3.35 -9.89 6.79
C ARG A 13 -2.96 -8.76 7.76
N LYS A 14 -3.91 -8.23 8.53
CA LYS A 14 -3.61 -7.26 9.59
C LYS A 14 -2.73 -7.85 10.69
N ILE A 15 -3.03 -9.08 11.12
CA ILE A 15 -2.24 -9.77 12.14
C ILE A 15 -0.82 -10.03 11.62
N ASP A 16 -0.69 -10.56 10.40
CA ASP A 16 0.61 -10.80 9.78
C ASP A 16 1.43 -9.51 9.65
N ALA A 17 0.79 -8.43 9.16
CA ALA A 17 1.44 -7.13 9.07
C ALA A 17 1.92 -6.63 10.45
N PHE A 18 1.09 -6.75 11.48
CA PHE A 18 1.47 -6.38 12.84
C PHE A 18 2.65 -7.21 13.37
N LEU A 19 2.64 -8.53 13.15
CA LEU A 19 3.73 -9.43 13.57
C LEU A 19 5.06 -9.11 12.87
N ASP A 20 5.01 -8.71 11.60
CA ASP A 20 6.20 -8.37 10.79
C ASP A 20 6.65 -6.90 10.93
N ASN A 21 6.02 -6.11 11.81
CA ASN A 21 6.22 -4.66 11.97
C ASN A 21 5.91 -3.85 10.70
N TYR A 22 4.90 -4.27 9.95
CA TYR A 22 4.29 -3.50 8.88
C TYR A 22 3.04 -2.76 9.35
N THR A 23 2.84 -1.57 8.82
CA THR A 23 1.62 -0.79 8.93
C THR A 23 0.81 -1.00 7.65
N LEU A 24 -0.42 -1.49 7.79
CA LEU A 24 -1.33 -1.76 6.68
C LEU A 24 -2.29 -0.58 6.47
N GLY A 25 -2.51 -0.19 5.23
CA GLY A 25 -3.40 0.91 4.85
C GLY A 25 -3.65 0.96 3.35
N THR A 26 -4.09 2.10 2.86
CA THR A 26 -4.33 2.34 1.43
C THR A 26 -3.25 3.27 0.89
N LEU A 27 -2.62 2.91 -0.23
CA LEU A 27 -1.65 3.79 -0.88
C LEU A 27 -2.40 4.94 -1.57
N VAL A 28 -2.08 6.17 -1.20
CA VAL A 28 -2.63 7.39 -1.77
C VAL A 28 -1.48 8.18 -2.40
N ILE A 29 -1.66 8.68 -3.61
CA ILE A 29 -0.65 9.46 -4.31
C ILE A 29 -1.26 10.82 -4.63
N GLU A 30 -0.70 11.88 -4.05
CA GLU A 30 -1.16 13.26 -4.24
C GLU A 30 0.04 14.17 -4.45
N ASN A 31 -0.04 15.07 -5.43
CA ASN A 31 1.00 16.06 -5.75
C ASN A 31 2.42 15.47 -5.92
N GLY A 32 2.52 14.25 -6.46
CA GLY A 32 3.81 13.57 -6.66
C GLY A 32 4.43 12.97 -5.39
N GLN A 33 3.68 12.91 -4.29
CA GLN A 33 4.08 12.23 -3.07
C GLN A 33 3.16 11.05 -2.77
N ALA A 34 3.74 9.95 -2.29
CA ALA A 34 3.00 8.80 -1.80
C ALA A 34 2.75 8.89 -0.29
N PHE A 35 1.52 8.59 0.12
CA PHE A 35 1.05 8.54 1.49
C PHE A 35 0.39 7.18 1.74
N LEU A 36 0.50 6.68 2.97
CA LEU A 36 -0.32 5.56 3.42
C LEU A 36 -1.48 6.10 4.26
N GLN A 37 -2.69 5.96 3.76
CA GLN A 37 -3.91 6.28 4.50
C GLN A 37 -4.29 5.10 5.41
N LEU A 38 -4.39 5.37 6.71
CA LEU A 38 -4.88 4.42 7.70
C LEU A 38 -6.40 4.56 7.90
N GLU A 39 -7.03 3.57 8.54
CA GLU A 39 -8.48 3.53 8.77
C GLU A 39 -9.03 4.72 9.57
N ILE A 40 -8.18 5.45 10.32
CA ILE A 40 -8.58 6.55 11.22
C ILE A 40 -8.35 7.93 10.56
N GLY A 41 -8.11 7.97 9.24
CA GLY A 41 -7.83 9.23 8.53
C GLY A 41 -6.44 9.79 8.82
N GLU A 42 -5.58 8.99 9.46
CA GLU A 42 -4.15 9.28 9.56
C GLU A 42 -3.48 8.99 8.22
N TYR A 43 -2.57 9.87 7.81
CA TYR A 43 -1.75 9.70 6.63
C TYR A 43 -0.29 9.65 7.04
N ILE A 44 0.40 8.59 6.62
CA ILE A 44 1.85 8.47 6.79
C ILE A 44 2.50 8.88 5.47
N ALA A 45 3.24 9.99 5.47
CA ALA A 45 4.05 10.37 4.31
C ALA A 45 5.16 9.33 4.11
N LEU A 46 5.19 8.73 2.92
CA LEU A 46 6.20 7.75 2.55
C LEU A 46 7.41 8.44 1.90
N ASN A 47 8.55 7.79 1.98
CA ASN A 47 9.79 8.19 1.33
C ASN A 47 10.66 6.93 1.09
N ASP A 48 11.87 7.12 0.56
CA ASP A 48 12.78 6.01 0.23
C ASP A 48 13.30 5.22 1.46
N SER A 49 13.02 5.68 2.69
CA SER A 49 13.34 4.94 3.94
C SER A 49 12.22 4.00 4.39
N PHE A 50 11.19 3.82 3.56
CA PHE A 50 10.11 2.86 3.78
C PHE A 50 10.18 1.75 2.74
N ILE A 51 10.00 0.52 3.22
CA ILE A 51 9.68 -0.62 2.37
C ILE A 51 8.18 -0.54 2.08
N VAL A 52 7.79 -0.40 0.82
CA VAL A 52 6.40 -0.34 0.38
C VAL A 52 6.04 -1.63 -0.33
N GLU A 53 4.96 -2.28 0.08
CA GLU A 53 4.42 -3.46 -0.59
C GLU A 53 2.94 -3.30 -0.88
N VAL A 54 2.56 -3.41 -2.16
CA VAL A 54 1.19 -3.27 -2.63
C VAL A 54 0.55 -4.64 -2.83
N PHE A 55 -0.72 -4.77 -2.46
CA PHE A 55 -1.47 -6.01 -2.59
C PHE A 55 -2.10 -6.10 -3.98
N VAL A 56 -1.56 -6.98 -4.82
CA VAL A 56 -2.00 -7.20 -6.21
C VAL A 56 -2.14 -8.70 -6.45
N ASN A 57 -3.22 -9.13 -7.11
CA ASN A 57 -3.46 -10.53 -7.47
C ASN A 57 -3.35 -11.52 -6.29
N GLY A 58 -3.74 -11.09 -5.09
CA GLY A 58 -3.75 -11.93 -3.90
C GLY A 58 -2.42 -12.02 -3.14
N LYS A 59 -1.41 -11.22 -3.51
CA LYS A 59 -0.06 -11.25 -2.92
C LYS A 59 0.46 -9.83 -2.70
N TYR A 60 1.36 -9.67 -1.72
CA TYR A 60 2.10 -8.43 -1.57
C TYR A 60 3.30 -8.40 -2.53
N HIS A 61 3.41 -7.32 -3.29
CA HIS A 61 4.48 -7.04 -4.21
C HIS A 61 5.25 -5.82 -3.73
N ARG A 62 6.54 -5.99 -3.51
CA ARG A 62 7.42 -4.91 -3.11
C ARG A 62 7.69 -3.96 -4.26
N ILE A 63 7.52 -2.66 -4.00
CA ILE A 63 7.83 -1.58 -4.93
C ILE A 63 8.70 -0.54 -4.22
N SER A 64 9.53 0.16 -4.98
CA SER A 64 10.24 1.35 -4.48
C SER A 64 9.29 2.55 -4.38
N TYR A 65 9.67 3.53 -3.55
CA TYR A 65 8.95 4.81 -3.48
C TYR A 65 8.89 5.50 -4.85
N GLN A 66 9.99 5.47 -5.60
CA GLN A 66 10.06 6.01 -6.97
C GLN A 66 9.09 5.30 -7.92
N GLU A 67 8.98 3.97 -7.86
CA GLU A 67 7.99 3.22 -8.64
C GLU A 67 6.56 3.60 -8.26
N ALA A 68 6.28 3.83 -6.97
CA ALA A 68 4.96 4.24 -6.52
C ALA A 68 4.51 5.55 -7.19
N ILE A 69 5.38 6.57 -7.24
CA ILE A 69 5.04 7.90 -7.76
C ILE A 69 5.27 8.08 -9.27
N SER A 70 6.07 7.21 -9.90
CA SER A 70 6.45 7.34 -11.32
C SER A 70 5.78 6.33 -12.25
N THR A 71 5.06 5.34 -11.69
CA THR A 71 4.36 4.33 -12.51
C THR A 71 2.92 4.76 -12.74
N PHE A 72 2.58 5.03 -13.99
CA PHE A 72 1.25 5.45 -14.42
C PHE A 72 0.58 4.37 -15.27
N CYS A 73 -0.75 4.39 -15.29
CA CYS A 73 -1.54 3.57 -16.21
C CYS A 73 -1.15 3.89 -17.67
N ALA A 74 -1.02 2.85 -18.49
CA ALA A 74 -0.64 2.98 -19.90
C ALA A 74 -1.58 3.93 -20.68
N ASP A 75 -2.84 4.00 -20.28
CA ASP A 75 -3.89 4.77 -20.95
C ASP A 75 -4.12 6.17 -20.35
N MET A 76 -3.56 6.52 -19.18
CA MET A 76 -3.80 7.81 -18.50
C MET A 76 -2.56 8.31 -17.74
N LEU A 77 -2.05 9.49 -18.16
CA LEU A 77 -0.90 10.16 -17.54
C LEU A 77 -1.14 10.64 -16.09
N ASP A 78 -2.38 10.88 -15.69
CA ASP A 78 -2.76 11.32 -14.33
C ASP A 78 -3.30 10.18 -13.46
N CYS A 79 -3.07 8.92 -13.83
CA CYS A 79 -3.53 7.76 -13.08
C CYS A 79 -2.33 6.96 -12.55
N PRO A 80 -1.86 7.23 -11.31
CA PRO A 80 -0.81 6.43 -10.71
C PRO A 80 -1.29 4.98 -10.56
N LEU A 81 -0.53 4.03 -11.09
CA LEU A 81 -0.94 2.62 -11.21
C LEU A 81 -1.26 2.00 -9.85
N PHE A 82 -0.53 2.42 -8.81
CA PHE A 82 -0.62 1.84 -7.48
C PHE A 82 -1.53 2.63 -6.52
N ALA A 83 -2.06 3.79 -6.95
CA ALA A 83 -2.96 4.58 -6.11
C ALA A 83 -4.27 3.81 -5.84
N GLY A 84 -4.74 3.88 -4.60
CA GLY A 84 -5.96 3.22 -4.13
C GLY A 84 -5.80 1.74 -3.79
N LEU A 85 -4.61 1.14 -3.97
CA LEU A 85 -4.37 -0.25 -3.60
C LEU A 85 -4.14 -0.41 -2.09
N GLU A 86 -4.57 -1.56 -1.53
CA GLU A 86 -4.15 -1.98 -0.19
C GLU A 86 -2.62 -2.12 -0.20
N ALA A 87 -1.95 -1.43 0.72
CA ALA A 87 -0.51 -1.46 0.84
C ALA A 87 -0.11 -1.69 2.30
N ARG A 88 1.05 -2.29 2.48
CA ARG A 88 1.70 -2.37 3.79
C ARG A 88 3.07 -1.74 3.69
N VAL A 89 3.43 -0.96 4.70
CA VAL A 89 4.71 -0.26 4.75
C VAL A 89 5.45 -0.59 6.02
N LYS A 90 6.77 -0.65 5.95
CA LYS A 90 7.62 -0.85 7.11
C LYS A 90 8.75 0.16 7.07
N LYS A 91 9.05 0.73 8.23
CA LYS A 91 10.22 1.61 8.37
C LYS A 91 11.47 0.75 8.30
N GLY A 92 12.28 0.98 7.28
CA GLY A 92 13.44 0.15 6.96
C GLY A 92 14.00 0.59 5.62
N VAL A 93 15.32 0.62 5.51
CA VAL A 93 15.98 0.99 4.25
C VAL A 93 15.64 -0.08 3.22
N ALA A 94 15.05 0.34 2.09
CA ALA A 94 14.73 -0.57 1.01
C ALA A 94 16.01 -1.16 0.39
#